data_AF-A0A7K2QHX8-F1
#
_entry.id   AF-A0A7K2QHX8-F1
#
_cell.length_a   1.000
_cell.length_b   1.000
_cell.length_c   1.000
_cell.angle_alpha   90.00
_cell.angle_beta   90.00
_cell.angle_gamma   90.00
#
_symmetry.space_group_name_H-M   'P 1'
#
loop_
_entity.id
_entity.type
_entity.pdbx_description
1 polymer ?
#
loop_
_entity_poly.entity_id
_entity_poly.type
_entity_poly.pdbx_seq_one_letter_code
_entity_poly.pdbx_strand_id
1 'polypeptide(L)' 'DARLAAQFARQGSPIAVLVQLEGSATASGYRWSTAGGPPYPLDSTTPVTGAVHLPAQRPVDWLLP' A
#
# COMPACT_ATOMS: atom_id res chain seq x y z
N ASP A 1 12.64 2.20 12.13
CA ASP A 1 12.36 3.49 12.77
C ASP A 1 11.10 3.39 13.62
N ALA A 2 11.23 3.46 14.96
CA ALA A 2 10.11 3.27 15.90
C ALA A 2 9.16 4.48 15.97
N ARG A 3 9.66 5.69 15.69
CA ARG A 3 8.85 6.91 15.72
C ARG A 3 7.87 6.95 14.57
N LEU A 4 8.29 6.48 13.39
CA LEU A 4 7.42 6.38 12.22
C LEU A 4 6.30 5.35 12.43
N ALA A 5 6.65 4.17 12.96
CA ALA A 5 5.68 3.14 13.31
C ALA A 5 4.62 3.65 14.31
N ALA A 6 5.05 4.38 15.35
CA ALA A 6 4.14 4.97 16.32
C ALA A 6 3.18 6.00 15.70
N GLN A 7 3.62 6.78 14.70
CA GLN A 7 2.76 7.74 14.02
C GLN A 7 1.67 7.08 13.17
N PHE A 8 1.97 5.95 12.52
CA PHE A 8 1.02 5.19 11.71
C PHE A 8 0.06 4.34 12.56
N ALA A 9 0.46 3.93 13.77
CA ALA A 9 -0.39 3.19 14.70
C ALA A 9 -1.47 4.04 15.40
N ARG A 10 -1.49 5.37 15.21
CA ARG A 10 -2.44 6.27 15.91
C ARG A 10 -3.91 6.03 15.54
N GLN A 11 -4.17 5.35 14.43
CA GLN A 11 -5.52 5.12 13.90
C GLN A 11 -6.00 3.67 14.11
N GLY A 12 -5.24 2.84 14.83
CA GLY A 12 -5.56 1.44 15.08
C GLY A 12 -4.32 0.54 15.04
N SER A 13 -4.50 -0.77 15.21
CA SER A 13 -3.39 -1.74 15.13
C SER A 13 -2.80 -1.78 13.72
N PRO A 14 -1.57 -1.29 13.50
CA PRO A 14 -0.97 -1.30 12.18
C PRO A 14 -0.61 -2.72 11.78
N ILE A 15 -0.90 -3.08 10.52
CA ILE A 15 -0.50 -4.35 9.92
C ILE A 15 0.65 -4.06 8.96
N ALA A 16 1.76 -4.78 9.10
CA ALA A 16 2.85 -4.71 8.14
C ALA A 16 2.45 -5.45 6.86
N VAL A 17 2.54 -4.78 5.72
CA VAL A 17 2.27 -5.37 4.41
C VAL A 17 3.47 -5.18 3.50
N LEU A 18 3.75 -6.19 2.67
CA LEU A 18 4.69 -6.09 1.57
C LEU A 18 3.88 -6.00 0.27
N VAL A 19 4.11 -4.95 -0.52
CA VAL A 19 3.42 -4.73 -1.78
C VAL A 19 4.44 -4.81 -2.91
N GLN A 20 4.12 -5.58 -3.94
CA GLN A 20 4.86 -5.60 -5.19
C GLN A 20 4.12 -4.72 -6.21
N LEU A 21 4.83 -3.74 -6.77
CA LEU A 21 4.29 -2.87 -7.81
C LEU A 21 4.59 -3.46 -9.19
N GLU A 22 3.65 -3.32 -10.13
CA GLU A 22 3.80 -3.77 -11.51
C GLU A 22 4.47 -2.70 -12.36
N GLY A 23 5.57 -3.04 -13.04
CA GLY A 23 6.34 -2.11 -13.86
C GLY A 23 5.62 -1.67 -15.14
N SER A 24 5.90 -0.47 -15.63
CA SER A 24 5.39 0.06 -16.90
C SER A 24 6.29 1.17 -17.45
N ALA A 25 6.15 1.50 -18.74
CA ALA A 25 6.88 2.59 -19.42
C ALA A 25 6.32 4.00 -19.10
N THR A 26 5.88 4.24 -17.87
CA THR A 26 5.43 5.57 -17.40
C THR A 26 6.60 6.35 -16.80
N ALA A 27 6.45 7.66 -16.61
CA ALA A 27 7.49 8.49 -15.97
C ALA A 27 7.84 8.04 -14.53
N SER A 28 6.88 7.40 -13.85
CA SER A 28 7.08 6.82 -12.52
C SER A 28 7.61 5.39 -12.54
N GLY A 29 7.63 4.72 -13.71
CA GLY A 29 8.11 3.35 -13.87
C GLY A 29 7.10 2.25 -13.52
N TYR A 30 5.87 2.60 -13.13
CA TYR A 30 4.85 1.63 -12.68
C TYR A 30 3.50 1.81 -13.39
N ARG A 31 2.69 0.76 -13.37
CA ARG A 31 1.30 0.77 -13.87
C ARG A 31 0.36 1.41 -12.85
N TRP A 32 -0.52 2.28 -13.32
CA TRP A 32 -1.51 2.98 -12.51
C TRP A 32 -2.93 2.65 -12.97
N SER A 33 -3.84 2.49 -12.02
CA SER A 33 -5.28 2.29 -12.30
C SER A 33 -5.96 3.57 -12.78
N THR A 34 -5.36 4.73 -12.54
CA THR A 34 -5.90 6.06 -12.91
C THR A 34 -4.76 6.98 -13.37
N ALA A 35 -4.91 7.61 -14.54
CA ALA A 35 -3.92 8.50 -15.16
C ALA A 35 -2.51 7.89 -15.30
N GLY A 36 -1.55 8.63 -15.89
CA GLY A 36 -0.18 8.14 -16.14
C GLY A 36 0.73 8.03 -14.91
N GLY A 37 0.19 8.23 -13.70
CA GLY A 37 0.95 8.30 -12.45
C GLY A 37 1.71 9.62 -12.27
N PRO A 38 2.52 9.73 -11.20
CA PRO A 38 3.39 10.88 -10.96
C PRO A 38 4.42 11.08 -12.09
N PRO A 39 4.83 12.34 -12.37
CA PRO A 39 5.79 12.66 -13.43
C PRO A 39 7.26 12.43 -13.01
N TYR A 40 7.49 11.62 -11.98
CA TYR A 40 8.82 11.33 -11.43
C TYR A 40 8.93 9.86 -10.97
N PRO A 41 10.13 9.26 -11.01
CA PRO A 41 10.37 7.92 -10.49
C PRO A 41 10.00 7.80 -9.01
N LEU A 42 9.46 6.65 -8.60
CA LEU A 42 9.28 6.34 -7.18
C LEU A 42 10.50 5.61 -6.66
N ASP A 43 11.17 6.20 -5.66
CA ASP A 43 12.29 5.56 -4.99
C ASP A 43 11.81 4.54 -3.96
N SER A 44 12.56 3.44 -3.83
CA SER A 44 12.35 2.48 -2.74
C SER A 44 12.43 3.20 -1.40
N THR A 45 11.63 2.77 -0.42
CA THR A 45 11.49 3.39 0.91
C THR A 45 10.82 4.77 0.94
N THR A 46 10.26 5.25 -0.18
CA THR A 46 9.42 6.46 -0.17
C THR A 46 8.15 6.21 0.65
N PRO A 47 7.93 6.92 1.78
CA PRO A 47 6.72 6.77 2.56
C PRO A 47 5.52 7.32 1.77
N VAL A 48 4.46 6.52 1.68
CA VAL A 48 3.21 6.90 1.01
C VAL A 48 2.04 6.72 1.96
N THR A 49 1.02 7.57 1.79
CA THR A 49 -0.30 7.34 2.40
C THR A 49 -1.18 6.65 1.36
N GLY A 50 -1.66 5.45 1.67
CA GLY A 50 -2.59 4.71 0.84
C GLY A 50 -3.85 4.35 1.64
N ALA A 51 -4.99 4.28 0.95
CA ALA A 51 -6.22 3.72 1.51
C ALA A 51 -6.49 2.38 0.81
N VAL A 52 -6.75 1.34 1.61
CA VAL A 52 -7.18 0.04 1.10
C VAL A 52 -8.57 -0.23 1.67
N HIS A 53 -9.53 -0.47 0.80
CA HIS A 53 -10.85 -0.93 1.21
C HIS A 53 -10.80 -2.45 1.32
N LEU A 54 -10.76 -2.95 2.54
CA LEU A 54 -10.99 -4.37 2.80
C LEU A 54 -12.50 -4.62 2.68
N PRO A 55 -12.96 -5.58 1.86
CA PRO A 55 -14.34 -6.02 1.93
C PRO A 55 -14.61 -6.53 3.36
N ALA A 56 -15.83 -6.36 3.85
CA ALA A 56 -16.26 -6.95 5.12
C ALA A 56 -16.38 -8.47 4.98
N GLN A 57 -15.26 -9.17 4.79
CA GLN A 57 -15.21 -10.62 4.98
C GLN A 57 -15.12 -10.89 6.47
N ARG A 58 -16.02 -11.75 6.96
CA ARG A 58 -15.99 -12.16 8.36
C ARG A 58 -14.78 -13.09 8.51
N PRO A 59 -13.92 -12.91 9.53
CA PRO A 59 -12.73 -13.76 9.72
C PRO A 59 -13.00 -15.27 9.77
N VAL A 60 -14.25 -15.67 10.08
CA VAL A 60 -14.69 -17.07 10.05
C VAL A 60 -14.69 -17.67 8.64
N ASP A 61 -14.84 -16.85 7.60
CA ASP A 61 -14.91 -17.29 6.19
C ASP A 61 -13.51 -17.62 5.61
N TRP A 62 -12.43 -17.37 6.36
CA TRP A 62 -11.06 -17.75 5.99
C TRP A 62 -10.65 -19.14 6.50
N LEU A 63 -11.50 -19.79 7.31
CA LEU A 63 -11.20 -21.06 7.99
C LEU A 63 -11.89 -22.29 7.39
N LEU A 64 -12.57 -22.17 6.24
CA LEU A 64 -13.24 -23.32 5.61
C LEU A 64 -12.72 -23.57 4.18
N PRO A 65 -12.32 -24.81 3.84
CA PRO A 65 -12.17 -25.25 2.44
C PRO A 65 -13.53 -25.35 1.73
#